data_AF-A0A850GLA4-F1
#
_entry.id   AF-A0A850GLA4-F1
#
_cell.length_a   1.000
_cell.length_b   1.000
_cell.length_c   1.000
_cell.angle_alpha   90.00
_cell.angle_beta   90.00
_cell.angle_gamma   90.00
#
_symmetry.space_group_name_H-M   'P 1'
#
loop_
_entity.id
_entity.type
_entity.pdbx_description
1 polymer ?
#
loop_
_entity_poly.entity_id
_entity_poly.type
_entity_poly.pdbx_seq_one_letter_code
_entity_poly.pdbx_strand_id
1 'polypeptide(L)'
;MLRVAIRLTPIALLLLPTACFKADDSADDLAETAEDDSSSTTATDESTSETDSGADDPCEPGTLGCACGSDESCEAGLSCVAGVCEEPACGNGVIDDDEECDDGNDVDDDACSNTCVAPVCGDGIVQSDEECDDGNANDTDACTSACKAAACGDGILQIGEGCDDGNDDNSDDCGNDCSPASCGDGVVNGTDECDDGNNVNTDACSNSCKLPVCGDGIVQDGEACDDGNDFAKDLCTNSCEARQCAGWLHDPGNGYHGCWYTSGAVNTSCDQVCLTHGGFDAESSKHSGNQVGQHFWPAKGDAANWVTIECSSTDNNLNWGANGTEPLSSWKHIACYVNCACNL
;
A
#
# COMPACT_ATOMS: atom_id res chain seq x y z
N MET A 1 53.92 -11.84 -20.40
CA MET A 1 53.41 -13.16 -20.01
C MET A 1 53.33 -13.22 -18.50
N LEU A 2 52.20 -12.82 -17.93
CA LEU A 2 51.95 -12.88 -16.49
C LEU A 2 50.55 -13.50 -16.34
N ARG A 3 50.50 -14.79 -15.99
CA ARG A 3 49.26 -15.54 -15.81
C ARG A 3 48.78 -15.32 -14.37
N VAL A 4 47.71 -14.54 -14.21
CA VAL A 4 47.00 -14.40 -12.94
C VAL A 4 46.10 -15.63 -12.77
N ALA A 5 46.36 -16.42 -11.72
CA ALA A 5 45.58 -17.60 -11.38
C ALA A 5 44.42 -17.19 -10.45
N ILE A 6 43.19 -17.25 -10.97
CA ILE A 6 41.97 -17.08 -10.18
C ILE A 6 41.75 -18.39 -9.41
N ARG A 7 41.86 -18.36 -8.07
CA ARG A 7 41.42 -19.45 -7.20
C ARG A 7 39.96 -19.25 -6.86
N LEU A 8 39.09 -20.08 -7.43
CA LEU A 8 37.69 -20.23 -7.00
C LEU A 8 37.66 -21.12 -5.75
N THR A 9 37.25 -20.55 -4.62
CA THR A 9 36.86 -21.28 -3.40
C THR A 9 35.42 -21.80 -3.56
N PRO A 10 35.14 -23.08 -3.24
CA PRO A 10 33.78 -23.61 -3.32
C PRO A 10 32.95 -23.13 -2.12
N ILE A 11 31.76 -22.61 -2.40
CA ILE A 11 30.73 -22.26 -1.42
C ILE A 11 30.18 -23.56 -0.82
N ALA A 12 30.29 -23.70 0.49
CA ALA A 12 29.70 -24.80 1.25
C ALA A 12 28.18 -24.60 1.34
N LEU A 13 27.45 -25.50 0.68
CA LEU A 13 25.99 -25.61 0.75
C LEU A 13 25.60 -26.14 2.13
N LEU A 14 25.10 -25.26 3.00
CA LEU A 14 24.54 -25.60 4.30
C LEU A 14 23.14 -26.23 4.10
N LEU A 15 23.07 -27.55 4.27
CA LEU A 15 21.82 -28.31 4.40
C LEU A 15 21.20 -28.02 5.78
N LEU A 16 20.04 -27.39 5.79
CA LEU A 16 19.15 -27.32 6.95
C LEU A 16 18.27 -28.59 7.02
N PRO A 17 17.99 -29.13 8.22
CA PRO A 17 17.20 -30.34 8.37
C PRO A 17 15.69 -30.05 8.20
N THR A 18 15.06 -30.91 7.41
CA THR A 18 13.62 -30.98 7.17
C THR A 18 12.87 -31.21 8.48
N ALA A 19 12.06 -30.24 8.90
CA ALA A 19 11.11 -30.41 9.99
C ALA A 19 9.87 -31.15 9.46
N CYS A 20 9.60 -32.28 10.09
CA CYS A 20 8.43 -33.13 9.91
C CYS A 20 7.24 -32.49 10.63
N PHE A 21 6.19 -32.11 9.91
CA PHE A 21 4.88 -31.82 10.48
C PHE A 21 3.87 -32.81 9.88
N LYS A 22 3.20 -33.53 10.77
CA LYS A 22 2.20 -34.56 10.45
C LYS A 22 0.99 -33.92 9.77
N ALA A 23 0.59 -34.48 8.63
CA ALA A 23 -0.80 -34.42 8.18
C ALA A 23 -1.58 -35.49 8.96
N ASP A 24 -2.72 -35.10 9.53
CA ASP A 24 -3.70 -36.05 10.04
C ASP A 24 -4.57 -36.51 8.86
N ASP A 25 -4.46 -37.80 8.55
CA ASP A 25 -5.39 -38.57 7.74
C ASP A 25 -6.70 -38.73 8.51
N SER A 26 -7.82 -38.41 7.87
CA SER A 26 -9.13 -39.00 8.17
C SER A 26 -9.96 -39.00 6.89
N ALA A 27 -9.61 -39.93 6.01
CA ALA A 27 -10.53 -40.50 5.04
C ALA A 27 -11.27 -41.63 5.75
N ASP A 28 -12.60 -41.52 5.85
CA ASP A 28 -13.46 -42.65 6.19
C ASP A 28 -14.30 -42.98 4.96
N ASP A 29 -14.41 -44.28 4.75
CA ASP A 29 -14.62 -44.99 3.50
C ASP A 29 -16.07 -44.92 3.02
N LEU A 30 -16.21 -44.82 1.70
CA LEU A 30 -17.43 -45.15 0.98
C LEU A 30 -17.56 -46.68 0.94
N ALA A 31 -18.50 -47.23 1.72
CA ALA A 31 -18.90 -48.62 1.59
C ALA A 31 -20.33 -48.73 1.03
N GLU A 32 -20.36 -49.05 -0.25
CA GLU A 32 -21.47 -49.52 -1.04
C GLU A 32 -21.90 -50.92 -0.55
N THR A 33 -23.18 -51.08 -0.18
CA THR A 33 -23.83 -52.39 -0.11
C THR A 33 -25.19 -52.30 -0.79
N ALA A 34 -25.26 -52.92 -1.97
CA ALA A 34 -26.50 -53.32 -2.62
C ALA A 34 -27.17 -54.43 -1.80
N GLU A 35 -28.50 -54.35 -1.60
CA GLU A 35 -29.38 -55.51 -1.58
C GLU A 35 -30.70 -55.18 -2.29
N ASP A 36 -30.94 -55.99 -3.33
CA ASP A 36 -32.22 -56.27 -3.98
C ASP A 36 -33.26 -56.71 -2.95
N ASP A 37 -34.48 -56.20 -3.00
CA ASP A 37 -35.64 -57.09 -2.88
C ASP A 37 -36.92 -56.48 -3.47
N SER A 38 -37.38 -57.20 -4.49
CA SER A 38 -38.63 -57.06 -5.18
C SER A 38 -39.77 -57.55 -4.28
N SER A 39 -40.82 -56.75 -4.06
CA SER A 39 -42.20 -57.27 -3.90
C SER A 39 -43.19 -56.14 -3.70
N SER A 40 -43.76 -55.71 -4.82
CA SER A 40 -45.11 -55.15 -4.88
C SER A 40 -46.12 -56.17 -4.32
N THR A 41 -46.82 -55.79 -3.25
CA THR A 41 -48.12 -56.36 -2.89
C THR A 41 -49.07 -55.27 -2.41
N THR A 42 -49.99 -54.92 -3.31
CA THR A 42 -51.43 -54.74 -3.08
C THR A 42 -51.90 -54.01 -1.81
N ALA A 43 -52.41 -52.79 -2.00
CA ALA A 43 -53.66 -52.38 -1.40
C ALA A 43 -54.40 -51.47 -2.38
N THR A 44 -55.55 -51.97 -2.80
CA THR A 44 -56.61 -51.35 -3.59
C THR A 44 -57.15 -50.10 -2.90
N ASP A 45 -57.30 -49.00 -3.64
CA ASP A 45 -58.46 -48.14 -3.43
C ASP A 45 -59.04 -47.72 -4.79
N GLU A 46 -60.31 -48.07 -4.97
CA GLU A 46 -61.12 -47.71 -6.11
C GLU A 46 -61.57 -46.26 -5.94
N SER A 47 -61.25 -45.41 -6.89
CA SER A 47 -62.16 -44.32 -7.27
C SER A 47 -61.99 -44.03 -8.76
N THR A 48 -62.81 -44.75 -9.50
CA THR A 48 -63.52 -44.32 -10.72
C THR A 48 -63.17 -42.91 -11.21
N SER A 49 -62.41 -42.81 -12.29
CA SER A 49 -62.69 -41.83 -13.33
C SER A 49 -62.69 -42.56 -14.67
N GLU A 50 -63.77 -42.35 -15.39
CA GLU A 50 -64.23 -43.16 -16.51
C GLU A 50 -63.28 -42.99 -17.69
N THR A 51 -62.68 -44.08 -18.19
CA THR A 51 -62.31 -44.14 -19.60
C THR A 51 -63.59 -44.40 -20.37
N ASP A 52 -64.31 -43.34 -20.73
CA ASP A 52 -65.31 -43.45 -21.79
C ASP A 52 -64.62 -43.33 -23.15
N SER A 53 -64.89 -44.31 -23.99
CA SER A 53 -64.44 -44.39 -25.36
C SER A 53 -65.51 -43.74 -26.24
N GLY A 54 -65.43 -42.42 -26.40
CA GLY A 54 -66.31 -41.65 -27.29
C GLY A 54 -65.51 -40.90 -28.34
N ALA A 55 -65.32 -41.50 -29.52
CA ALA A 55 -65.13 -40.71 -30.72
C ALA A 55 -66.41 -39.88 -30.96
N ASP A 56 -66.25 -38.59 -31.25
CA ASP A 56 -67.30 -37.63 -31.63
C ASP A 56 -68.19 -37.03 -30.51
N ASP A 57 -67.67 -36.78 -29.30
CA ASP A 57 -68.30 -35.83 -28.38
C ASP A 57 -67.70 -34.43 -28.60
N PRO A 58 -68.49 -33.39 -28.93
CA PRO A 58 -67.96 -32.04 -29.08
C PRO A 58 -67.51 -31.53 -27.72
N CYS A 59 -66.21 -31.71 -27.47
CA CYS A 59 -65.37 -30.88 -26.63
C CYS A 59 -66.06 -29.56 -26.23
N GLU A 60 -66.46 -29.46 -24.96
CA GLU A 60 -67.23 -28.35 -24.44
C GLU A 60 -66.37 -27.07 -24.46
N PRO A 61 -66.79 -26.01 -25.18
CA PRO A 61 -66.00 -24.79 -25.26
C PRO A 61 -65.71 -24.21 -23.88
N GLY A 62 -64.44 -23.89 -23.61
CA GLY A 62 -63.97 -23.38 -22.32
C GLY A 62 -63.24 -24.41 -21.44
N THR A 63 -63.32 -25.72 -21.75
CA THR A 63 -62.62 -26.78 -20.99
C THR A 63 -61.18 -26.99 -21.47
N LEU A 64 -60.32 -27.61 -20.67
CA LEU A 64 -58.91 -27.87 -21.02
C LEU A 64 -58.76 -28.63 -22.35
N GLY A 65 -57.93 -28.11 -23.26
CA GLY A 65 -57.69 -28.67 -24.59
C GLY A 65 -58.81 -28.40 -25.60
N CYS A 66 -59.81 -27.59 -25.22
CA CYS A 66 -60.96 -27.25 -26.04
C CYS A 66 -60.93 -25.82 -26.55
N ALA A 67 -61.74 -25.54 -27.59
CA ALA A 67 -61.88 -24.19 -28.12
C ALA A 67 -62.35 -23.23 -27.02
N CYS A 68 -61.84 -22.00 -27.01
CA CYS A 68 -62.29 -21.00 -26.05
C CYS A 68 -63.79 -20.73 -26.18
N GLY A 69 -64.42 -20.28 -25.09
CA GLY A 69 -65.80 -19.82 -25.10
C GLY A 69 -66.03 -18.66 -26.08
N SER A 70 -67.30 -18.31 -26.31
CA SER A 70 -67.67 -17.23 -27.24
C SER A 70 -67.10 -15.85 -26.88
N ASP A 71 -66.65 -15.68 -25.64
CA ASP A 71 -66.07 -14.45 -25.12
C ASP A 71 -64.56 -14.60 -24.81
N GLU A 72 -63.87 -15.52 -25.50
CA GLU A 72 -62.43 -15.84 -25.29
C GLU A 72 -62.13 -16.31 -23.84
N SER A 73 -63.16 -16.79 -23.15
CA SER A 73 -63.10 -17.23 -21.76
C SER A 73 -62.92 -18.75 -21.63
N CYS A 74 -62.12 -19.16 -20.66
CA CYS A 74 -61.96 -20.56 -20.26
C CYS A 74 -62.49 -20.78 -18.83
N GLU A 75 -62.55 -22.04 -18.39
CA GLU A 75 -62.84 -22.38 -17.00
C GLU A 75 -61.83 -21.73 -16.03
N ALA A 76 -62.21 -21.60 -14.75
CA ALA A 76 -61.38 -20.91 -13.77
C ALA A 76 -60.00 -21.58 -13.63
N GLY A 77 -58.93 -20.79 -13.84
CA GLY A 77 -57.55 -21.26 -13.81
C GLY A 77 -56.99 -21.70 -15.16
N LEU A 78 -57.72 -21.52 -16.27
CA LEU A 78 -57.25 -21.76 -17.63
C LEU A 78 -57.22 -20.47 -18.45
N SER A 79 -56.35 -20.44 -19.45
CA SER A 79 -56.13 -19.29 -20.31
C SER A 79 -56.34 -19.63 -21.78
N CYS A 80 -56.90 -18.67 -22.53
CA CYS A 80 -57.21 -18.85 -23.94
C CYS A 80 -55.99 -18.53 -24.80
N VAL A 81 -55.21 -19.56 -25.14
CA VAL A 81 -54.01 -19.47 -25.97
C VAL A 81 -54.32 -19.95 -27.37
N ALA A 82 -54.11 -19.08 -28.38
CA ALA A 82 -54.36 -19.39 -29.79
C ALA A 82 -55.75 -20.01 -30.09
N GLY A 83 -56.76 -19.69 -29.28
CA GLY A 83 -58.13 -20.18 -29.42
C GLY A 83 -58.41 -21.54 -28.75
N VAL A 84 -57.48 -22.06 -27.95
CA VAL A 84 -57.63 -23.26 -27.13
C VAL A 84 -57.42 -22.90 -25.66
N CYS A 85 -58.17 -23.52 -24.75
CA CYS A 85 -57.96 -23.36 -23.32
C CYS A 85 -56.84 -24.27 -22.84
N GLU A 86 -55.78 -23.67 -22.32
CA GLU A 86 -54.58 -24.36 -21.83
C GLU A 86 -54.31 -23.98 -20.37
N GLU A 87 -53.48 -24.78 -19.70
CA GLU A 87 -52.98 -24.44 -18.37
C GLU A 87 -52.06 -23.21 -18.47
N PRO A 88 -52.06 -22.33 -17.47
CA PRO A 88 -51.19 -21.17 -17.45
C PRO A 88 -49.72 -21.60 -17.51
N ALA A 89 -48.96 -20.94 -18.36
CA ALA A 89 -47.58 -21.28 -18.62
C ALA A 89 -46.85 -20.09 -19.24
N CYS A 90 -45.68 -19.79 -18.69
CA CYS A 90 -44.85 -18.73 -19.22
C CYS A 90 -44.40 -19.01 -20.65
N GLY A 91 -44.46 -17.99 -21.51
CA GLY A 91 -44.07 -18.09 -22.92
C GLY A 91 -45.22 -18.56 -23.83
N ASN A 92 -46.46 -18.57 -23.36
CA ASN A 92 -47.62 -19.02 -24.14
C ASN A 92 -48.27 -17.89 -24.97
N GLY A 93 -47.85 -16.64 -24.78
CA GLY A 93 -48.31 -15.46 -25.50
C GLY A 93 -49.47 -14.73 -24.84
N VAL A 94 -49.86 -15.10 -23.62
CA VAL A 94 -50.87 -14.43 -22.80
C VAL A 94 -50.33 -14.22 -21.39
N ILE A 95 -50.60 -13.06 -20.79
CA ILE A 95 -50.19 -12.78 -19.41
C ILE A 95 -51.27 -13.30 -18.46
N ASP A 96 -50.92 -14.31 -17.67
CA ASP A 96 -51.79 -14.93 -16.67
C ASP A 96 -51.77 -14.20 -15.30
N ASP A 97 -52.71 -14.53 -14.39
CA ASP A 97 -52.89 -13.79 -13.11
C ASP A 97 -51.65 -13.83 -12.19
N ASP A 98 -50.81 -14.86 -12.30
CA ASP A 98 -49.58 -15.05 -11.51
C ASP A 98 -48.30 -14.59 -12.26
N GLU A 99 -48.45 -14.01 -13.46
CA GLU A 99 -47.34 -13.60 -14.33
C GLU A 99 -47.18 -12.07 -14.35
N GLU A 100 -45.93 -11.59 -14.32
CA GLU A 100 -45.61 -10.16 -14.43
C GLU A 100 -45.42 -9.72 -15.89
N CYS A 101 -45.04 -10.67 -16.76
CA CYS A 101 -44.89 -10.54 -18.20
C CYS A 101 -45.11 -11.90 -18.89
N ASP A 102 -45.28 -11.90 -20.21
CA ASP A 102 -45.20 -13.08 -21.09
C ASP A 102 -44.86 -12.54 -22.49
N ASP A 103 -43.84 -13.11 -23.16
CA ASP A 103 -43.43 -12.69 -24.50
C ASP A 103 -43.66 -13.75 -25.60
N GLY A 104 -44.38 -14.82 -25.26
CA GLY A 104 -44.80 -15.86 -26.17
C GLY A 104 -43.69 -16.81 -26.63
N ASN A 105 -42.59 -16.91 -25.88
CA ASN A 105 -41.55 -17.89 -26.15
C ASN A 105 -40.78 -18.37 -24.90
N ASP A 106 -39.97 -19.42 -25.05
CA ASP A 106 -39.20 -20.04 -23.94
C ASP A 106 -37.73 -19.55 -23.89
N VAL A 107 -37.49 -18.29 -24.25
CA VAL A 107 -36.16 -17.66 -24.20
C VAL A 107 -36.09 -16.81 -22.94
N ASP A 108 -34.96 -16.88 -22.23
CA ASP A 108 -34.82 -16.26 -20.89
C ASP A 108 -34.21 -14.84 -20.97
N ASP A 109 -33.55 -14.51 -22.09
CA ASP A 109 -32.72 -13.32 -22.31
C ASP A 109 -33.37 -12.26 -23.23
N ASP A 110 -34.70 -12.26 -23.32
CA ASP A 110 -35.49 -11.30 -24.08
C ASP A 110 -36.55 -10.56 -23.23
N ALA A 111 -37.79 -10.44 -23.70
CA ALA A 111 -38.73 -9.47 -23.14
C ALA A 111 -39.35 -9.94 -21.82
N CYS A 112 -39.29 -11.24 -21.54
CA CYS A 112 -39.75 -11.85 -20.31
C CYS A 112 -38.89 -13.07 -19.96
N SER A 113 -38.54 -13.26 -18.69
CA SER A 113 -37.90 -14.53 -18.29
C SER A 113 -38.88 -15.69 -18.40
N ASN A 114 -38.38 -16.92 -18.49
CA ASN A 114 -39.14 -18.17 -18.46
C ASN A 114 -39.87 -18.43 -17.13
N THR A 115 -39.67 -17.56 -16.14
CA THR A 115 -40.37 -17.56 -14.85
C THR A 115 -41.48 -16.50 -14.78
N CYS A 116 -41.72 -15.80 -15.88
CA CYS A 116 -42.73 -14.76 -16.03
C CYS A 116 -42.53 -13.57 -15.08
N VAL A 117 -41.26 -13.29 -14.80
CA VAL A 117 -40.80 -12.09 -14.12
C VAL A 117 -40.14 -11.19 -15.15
N ALA A 118 -40.44 -9.90 -15.06
CA ALA A 118 -39.82 -8.92 -15.94
C ALA A 118 -38.29 -8.94 -15.76
N PRO A 119 -37.52 -8.83 -16.86
CA PRO A 119 -36.06 -8.79 -16.78
C PRO A 119 -35.61 -7.69 -15.84
N VAL A 120 -34.75 -8.03 -14.88
CA VAL A 120 -34.18 -7.07 -13.92
C VAL A 120 -32.72 -7.36 -13.67
N CYS A 121 -31.93 -6.29 -13.63
CA CYS A 121 -30.53 -6.40 -13.31
C CYS A 121 -30.30 -7.05 -11.94
N GLY A 122 -29.46 -8.08 -11.93
CA GLY A 122 -29.12 -8.88 -10.75
C GLY A 122 -29.98 -10.13 -10.59
N ASP A 123 -30.69 -10.58 -11.62
CA ASP A 123 -31.46 -11.84 -11.61
C ASP A 123 -30.64 -13.07 -12.05
N GLY A 124 -29.42 -12.83 -12.54
CA GLY A 124 -28.48 -13.85 -13.00
C GLY A 124 -28.59 -14.17 -14.49
N ILE A 125 -29.43 -13.44 -15.24
CA ILE A 125 -29.69 -13.64 -16.66
C ILE A 125 -29.31 -12.38 -17.42
N VAL A 126 -28.25 -12.45 -18.22
CA VAL A 126 -27.78 -11.30 -19.01
C VAL A 126 -28.74 -11.00 -20.16
N GLN A 127 -29.46 -9.90 -20.06
CA GLN A 127 -30.43 -9.44 -21.07
C GLN A 127 -29.75 -8.71 -22.23
N SER A 128 -30.47 -8.52 -23.34
CA SER A 128 -29.92 -7.89 -24.55
C SER A 128 -29.45 -6.42 -24.38
N ASP A 129 -29.97 -5.71 -23.38
CA ASP A 129 -29.61 -4.34 -23.01
C ASP A 129 -28.62 -4.25 -21.83
N GLU A 130 -28.28 -5.39 -21.23
CA GLU A 130 -27.32 -5.51 -20.14
C GLU A 130 -25.91 -5.84 -20.66
N GLU A 131 -24.90 -5.29 -20.00
CA GLU A 131 -23.49 -5.59 -20.33
C GLU A 131 -22.97 -6.79 -19.53
N CYS A 132 -23.57 -7.05 -18.37
CA CYS A 132 -23.31 -8.12 -17.44
C CYS A 132 -24.54 -8.31 -16.53
N ASP A 133 -24.58 -9.44 -15.82
CA ASP A 133 -25.44 -9.70 -14.68
C ASP A 133 -24.72 -10.73 -13.80
N ASP A 134 -24.54 -10.45 -12.51
CA ASP A 134 -23.88 -11.36 -11.56
C ASP A 134 -24.79 -11.92 -10.47
N GLY A 135 -26.11 -11.80 -10.67
CA GLY A 135 -27.15 -12.36 -9.82
C GLY A 135 -27.34 -11.62 -8.50
N ASN A 136 -26.86 -10.38 -8.40
CA ASN A 136 -27.02 -9.58 -7.20
C ASN A 136 -27.07 -8.06 -7.49
N ALA A 137 -27.31 -7.25 -6.47
CA ALA A 137 -27.47 -5.79 -6.58
C ALA A 137 -26.35 -4.99 -5.88
N ASN A 138 -25.18 -5.59 -5.75
CA ASN A 138 -23.99 -4.94 -5.24
C ASN A 138 -23.33 -4.15 -6.38
N ASP A 139 -22.80 -2.98 -6.07
CA ASP A 139 -22.13 -2.15 -7.08
C ASP A 139 -20.61 -2.34 -7.10
N THR A 140 -20.07 -3.18 -6.19
CA THR A 140 -18.62 -3.28 -5.91
C THR A 140 -17.98 -4.59 -6.34
N ASP A 141 -18.69 -5.42 -7.10
CA ASP A 141 -18.25 -6.70 -7.64
C ASP A 141 -18.17 -6.66 -9.18
N ALA A 142 -18.43 -7.77 -9.87
CA ALA A 142 -18.13 -7.87 -11.29
C ALA A 142 -19.11 -7.06 -12.16
N CYS A 143 -20.33 -6.84 -11.64
CA CYS A 143 -21.39 -6.15 -12.33
C CYS A 143 -22.11 -5.20 -11.37
N THR A 144 -22.27 -3.94 -11.78
CA THR A 144 -23.03 -2.97 -10.99
C THR A 144 -24.53 -3.28 -11.02
N SER A 145 -25.29 -2.75 -10.06
CA SER A 145 -26.77 -2.84 -10.03
C SER A 145 -27.47 -2.12 -11.21
N ALA A 146 -26.69 -1.45 -12.07
CA ALA A 146 -27.13 -0.86 -13.33
C ALA A 146 -26.76 -1.72 -14.56
N CYS A 147 -26.30 -2.96 -14.34
CA CYS A 147 -25.89 -3.93 -15.35
C CYS A 147 -24.81 -3.40 -16.28
N LYS A 148 -23.88 -2.66 -15.66
CA LYS A 148 -22.63 -2.22 -16.24
C LYS A 148 -21.49 -3.00 -15.63
N ALA A 149 -20.60 -3.48 -16.49
CA ALA A 149 -19.39 -4.15 -16.05
C ALA A 149 -18.60 -3.17 -15.18
N ALA A 150 -18.12 -3.66 -14.04
CA ALA A 150 -17.23 -2.92 -13.18
C ALA A 150 -16.01 -2.44 -13.98
N ALA A 151 -15.72 -1.14 -13.90
CA ALA A 151 -14.65 -0.54 -14.68
C ALA A 151 -14.01 0.63 -13.92
N CYS A 152 -12.69 0.75 -14.10
CA CYS A 152 -11.95 1.89 -13.59
C CYS A 152 -12.50 3.20 -14.14
N GLY A 153 -12.86 4.13 -13.26
CA GLY A 153 -13.37 5.45 -13.62
C GLY A 153 -14.88 5.50 -13.86
N ASP A 154 -15.61 4.47 -13.43
CA ASP A 154 -17.08 4.48 -13.38
C ASP A 154 -17.64 5.27 -12.17
N GLY A 155 -16.75 5.73 -11.28
CA GLY A 155 -17.09 6.50 -10.08
C GLY A 155 -17.39 5.63 -8.85
N ILE A 156 -17.14 4.33 -8.94
CA ILE A 156 -17.37 3.35 -7.88
C ILE A 156 -16.06 2.60 -7.63
N LEU A 157 -15.57 2.64 -6.40
CA LEU A 157 -14.37 1.89 -6.03
C LEU A 157 -14.69 0.38 -5.97
N GLN A 158 -14.23 -0.38 -6.96
CA GLN A 158 -14.50 -1.81 -7.10
C GLN A 158 -13.60 -2.65 -6.19
N ILE A 159 -14.00 -3.90 -5.94
CA ILE A 159 -13.15 -4.86 -5.25
C ILE A 159 -11.92 -5.19 -6.12
N GLY A 160 -10.75 -4.85 -5.61
CA GLY A 160 -9.46 -5.10 -6.27
C GLY A 160 -8.83 -3.86 -6.90
N GLU A 161 -9.61 -2.80 -7.07
CA GLU A 161 -9.10 -1.48 -7.43
C GLU A 161 -8.45 -0.81 -6.22
N GLY A 162 -7.34 -0.10 -6.43
CA GLY A 162 -6.70 0.69 -5.38
C GLY A 162 -7.28 2.09 -5.23
N CYS A 163 -7.93 2.58 -6.28
CA CYS A 163 -8.58 3.88 -6.43
C CYS A 163 -9.56 3.81 -7.61
N ASP A 164 -10.41 4.83 -7.79
CA ASP A 164 -11.22 5.03 -9.01
C ASP A 164 -10.70 6.32 -9.67
N ASP A 165 -10.20 6.24 -10.91
CA ASP A 165 -9.56 7.36 -11.62
C ASP A 165 -10.58 8.48 -11.89
N GLY A 166 -11.79 8.10 -12.31
CA GLY A 166 -12.87 9.02 -12.64
C GLY A 166 -12.55 9.98 -13.81
N ASN A 167 -11.39 9.82 -14.46
CA ASN A 167 -10.96 10.61 -15.60
C ASN A 167 -10.02 9.81 -16.55
N ASP A 168 -9.19 10.50 -17.35
CA ASP A 168 -8.31 9.88 -18.36
C ASP A 168 -6.83 10.32 -18.17
N ASP A 169 -6.50 11.01 -17.07
CA ASP A 169 -5.19 11.60 -16.78
C ASP A 169 -4.36 10.74 -15.83
N ASN A 170 -3.47 9.93 -16.39
CA ASN A 170 -2.52 9.11 -15.63
C ASN A 170 -1.55 9.90 -14.72
N SER A 171 -1.56 11.23 -14.73
CA SER A 171 -0.64 12.07 -13.94
C SER A 171 -1.23 12.52 -12.60
N ASP A 172 -2.41 12.04 -12.21
CA ASP A 172 -2.99 12.33 -10.91
C ASP A 172 -2.66 11.25 -9.86
N ASP A 173 -3.47 11.10 -8.81
CA ASP A 173 -3.20 10.13 -7.73
C ASP A 173 -3.70 8.70 -8.06
N CYS A 174 -4.37 8.50 -9.20
CA CYS A 174 -4.93 7.23 -9.66
C CYS A 174 -4.71 7.01 -11.15
N GLY A 175 -3.98 5.96 -11.53
CA GLY A 175 -3.80 5.64 -12.95
C GLY A 175 -5.09 5.17 -13.63
N ASN A 176 -5.13 5.25 -14.96
CA ASN A 176 -6.28 4.79 -15.76
C ASN A 176 -6.51 3.26 -15.69
N ASP A 177 -5.62 2.52 -15.04
CA ASP A 177 -5.77 1.10 -14.70
C ASP A 177 -6.21 0.88 -13.24
N CYS A 178 -6.57 1.96 -12.53
CA CYS A 178 -6.96 1.99 -11.12
C CYS A 178 -5.89 1.46 -10.17
N SER A 179 -4.63 1.53 -10.61
CA SER A 179 -3.47 1.42 -9.76
C SER A 179 -3.25 2.75 -9.04
N PRO A 180 -3.06 2.76 -7.70
CA PRO A 180 -2.66 3.97 -7.01
C PRO A 180 -1.35 4.50 -7.58
N ALA A 181 -1.25 5.82 -7.71
CA ALA A 181 0.00 6.49 -8.04
C ALA A 181 1.15 5.98 -7.15
N SER A 182 2.29 5.69 -7.77
CA SER A 182 3.45 5.18 -7.04
C SER A 182 4.75 5.73 -7.57
N CYS A 183 5.66 6.06 -6.64
CA CYS A 183 6.98 6.53 -7.03
C CYS A 183 7.75 5.44 -7.80
N GLY A 184 8.14 5.73 -9.04
CA GLY A 184 8.89 4.81 -9.90
C GLY A 184 8.04 4.02 -10.90
N ASP A 185 6.78 4.39 -11.12
CA ASP A 185 5.91 3.82 -12.15
C ASP A 185 6.17 4.42 -13.55
N GLY A 186 7.05 5.41 -13.66
CA GLY A 186 7.40 6.08 -14.91
C GLY A 186 6.53 7.30 -15.23
N VAL A 187 5.63 7.69 -14.31
CA VAL A 187 4.79 8.89 -14.42
C VAL A 187 5.05 9.80 -13.23
N VAL A 188 5.10 11.11 -13.48
CA VAL A 188 5.17 12.09 -12.40
C VAL A 188 3.73 12.40 -11.99
N ASN A 189 3.31 11.77 -10.90
CA ASN A 189 1.96 11.89 -10.35
C ASN A 189 1.75 13.26 -9.67
N GLY A 190 0.50 13.61 -9.37
CA GLY A 190 0.14 14.96 -8.90
C GLY A 190 0.84 15.41 -7.60
N THR A 191 1.22 14.45 -6.75
CA THR A 191 1.94 14.69 -5.48
C THR A 191 3.46 14.50 -5.58
N ASP A 192 3.94 13.96 -6.71
CA ASP A 192 5.34 13.69 -6.98
C ASP A 192 6.03 14.91 -7.61
N GLU A 193 7.27 15.18 -7.19
CA GLU A 193 8.08 16.25 -7.78
C GLU A 193 8.94 15.75 -8.95
N CYS A 194 9.15 14.45 -9.00
CA CYS A 194 9.90 13.68 -9.98
C CYS A 194 9.44 12.21 -9.93
N ASP A 195 9.82 11.40 -10.91
CA ASP A 195 9.67 9.94 -10.88
C ASP A 195 11.06 9.30 -10.72
N ASP A 196 11.26 8.50 -9.68
CA ASP A 196 12.56 7.87 -9.39
C ASP A 196 12.94 6.86 -10.49
N GLY A 197 11.95 6.11 -10.98
CA GLY A 197 12.12 5.07 -12.00
C GLY A 197 13.11 3.95 -11.59
N ASN A 198 13.62 3.98 -10.35
CA ASN A 198 14.57 3.02 -9.82
C ASN A 198 14.47 2.92 -8.27
N ASN A 199 15.56 2.58 -7.57
CA ASN A 199 15.56 2.42 -6.10
C ASN A 199 16.81 3.04 -5.47
N VAL A 200 17.43 4.02 -6.14
CA VAL A 200 18.69 4.65 -5.76
C VAL A 200 18.40 6.05 -5.23
N ASN A 201 18.28 6.13 -3.91
CA ASN A 201 17.93 7.36 -3.21
C ASN A 201 18.95 8.51 -3.32
N THR A 202 20.06 8.32 -4.03
CA THR A 202 21.18 9.27 -4.16
C THR A 202 21.31 9.84 -5.57
N ASP A 203 20.32 9.64 -6.43
CA ASP A 203 20.32 10.22 -7.77
C ASP A 203 19.51 11.53 -7.82
N ALA A 204 18.96 11.88 -8.98
CA ALA A 204 18.23 13.13 -9.18
C ALA A 204 16.78 13.09 -8.64
N CYS A 205 16.31 11.95 -8.15
CA CYS A 205 15.00 11.79 -7.54
C CYS A 205 15.08 10.80 -6.37
N SER A 206 14.62 11.19 -5.20
CA SER A 206 14.59 10.25 -4.06
C SER A 206 13.57 9.12 -4.30
N ASN A 207 13.72 8.00 -3.57
CA ASN A 207 12.75 6.89 -3.56
C ASN A 207 11.37 7.29 -3.01
N SER A 208 11.22 8.54 -2.55
CA SER A 208 9.95 9.14 -2.11
C SER A 208 9.44 10.19 -3.10
N CYS A 209 10.00 10.21 -4.32
CA CYS A 209 9.64 11.10 -5.43
C CYS A 209 9.71 12.59 -5.06
N LYS A 210 10.74 12.92 -4.27
CA LYS A 210 11.15 14.28 -3.95
C LYS A 210 12.43 14.63 -4.65
N LEU A 211 12.49 15.87 -5.15
CA LEU A 211 13.70 16.41 -5.73
C LEU A 211 14.77 16.57 -4.65
N PRO A 212 16.06 16.58 -5.03
CA PRO A 212 17.13 16.78 -4.09
C PRO A 212 17.02 18.09 -3.30
N VAL A 213 17.14 17.99 -1.97
CA VAL A 213 17.06 19.13 -1.06
C VAL A 213 18.13 19.02 0.00
N CYS A 214 18.99 20.04 0.02
CA CYS A 214 20.02 20.16 1.03
C CYS A 214 19.45 20.25 2.45
N GLY A 215 19.93 19.38 3.33
CA GLY A 215 19.51 19.23 4.71
C GLY A 215 18.50 18.11 4.93
N ASP A 216 18.23 17.25 3.94
CA ASP A 216 17.28 16.12 4.06
C ASP A 216 17.91 14.83 4.62
N GLY A 217 19.24 14.83 4.79
CA GLY A 217 20.04 13.73 5.31
C GLY A 217 20.60 12.80 4.24
N ILE A 218 20.40 13.10 2.95
CA ILE A 218 20.73 12.22 1.84
C ILE A 218 21.55 13.00 0.80
N VAL A 219 22.84 12.68 0.66
CA VAL A 219 23.65 13.27 -0.41
C VAL A 219 23.21 12.74 -1.78
N GLN A 220 22.53 13.56 -2.55
CA GLN A 220 21.97 13.25 -3.88
C GLN A 220 22.83 13.79 -5.04
N ASP A 221 22.44 13.48 -6.29
CA ASP A 221 23.19 13.96 -7.46
C ASP A 221 23.12 15.49 -7.57
N GLY A 222 24.28 16.13 -7.67
CA GLY A 222 24.41 17.59 -7.65
C GLY A 222 24.73 18.19 -6.29
N GLU A 223 24.67 17.42 -5.20
CA GLU A 223 25.04 17.87 -3.86
C GLU A 223 26.49 17.51 -3.53
N ALA A 224 27.24 18.45 -2.92
CA ALA A 224 28.60 18.16 -2.47
C ALA A 224 28.65 17.62 -1.02
N CYS A 225 27.59 17.86 -0.25
CA CYS A 225 27.36 17.43 1.13
C CYS A 225 25.87 17.48 1.43
N ASP A 226 25.47 16.82 2.52
CA ASP A 226 24.17 16.97 3.18
C ASP A 226 24.40 16.57 4.66
N ASP A 227 23.96 17.40 5.61
CA ASP A 227 24.09 17.13 7.05
C ASP A 227 22.74 17.07 7.79
N GLY A 228 21.65 16.86 7.05
CA GLY A 228 20.34 16.53 7.61
C GLY A 228 19.68 17.66 8.39
N ASN A 229 20.09 18.92 8.16
CA ASN A 229 19.49 20.07 8.80
C ASN A 229 19.62 21.37 7.97
N ASP A 230 18.86 22.42 8.33
CA ASP A 230 18.82 23.70 7.60
C ASP A 230 19.79 24.78 8.15
N PHE A 231 20.85 24.40 8.87
CA PHE A 231 21.75 25.34 9.53
C PHE A 231 22.99 25.66 8.70
N ALA A 232 22.91 26.67 7.82
CA ALA A 232 23.95 27.03 6.84
C ALA A 232 25.41 27.33 7.34
N LYS A 233 25.70 27.23 8.63
CA LYS A 233 26.99 27.53 9.26
C LYS A 233 27.68 26.32 9.91
N ASP A 234 27.22 25.10 9.66
CA ASP A 234 27.86 23.85 10.09
C ASP A 234 28.69 23.21 8.95
N LEU A 235 28.60 21.89 8.76
CA LEU A 235 29.41 21.13 7.80
C LEU A 235 28.95 21.35 6.36
N CYS A 236 27.67 21.61 6.16
CA CYS A 236 27.06 21.83 4.87
C CYS A 236 26.30 23.17 4.87
N THR A 237 26.44 23.94 3.80
CA THR A 237 25.54 25.09 3.64
C THR A 237 24.17 24.62 3.16
N ASN A 238 23.10 25.40 3.36
CA ASN A 238 21.77 25.14 2.76
C ASN A 238 21.75 25.21 1.22
N SER A 239 22.91 25.32 0.57
CA SER A 239 23.10 25.24 -0.88
C SER A 239 24.04 24.09 -1.26
N CYS A 240 24.22 23.13 -0.36
CA CYS A 240 24.99 21.90 -0.55
C CYS A 240 26.45 22.11 -0.94
N GLU A 241 27.01 23.22 -0.46
CA GLU A 241 28.44 23.49 -0.52
C GLU A 241 29.11 22.95 0.75
N ALA A 242 30.00 21.98 0.58
CA ALA A 242 30.75 21.38 1.67
C ALA A 242 31.72 22.39 2.29
N ARG A 243 31.63 22.59 3.61
CA ARG A 243 32.59 23.37 4.36
C ARG A 243 33.76 22.47 4.77
N GLN A 244 34.97 22.85 4.36
CA GLN A 244 36.19 22.07 4.61
C GLN A 244 36.59 22.14 6.10
N CYS A 245 35.97 21.32 6.94
CA CYS A 245 36.34 21.19 8.34
C CYS A 245 36.80 19.75 8.61
N ALA A 246 38.09 19.57 8.90
CA ALA A 246 38.73 18.27 9.14
C ALA A 246 38.61 17.80 10.62
N GLY A 247 37.59 18.28 11.34
CA GLY A 247 37.42 18.08 12.79
C GLY A 247 36.15 17.30 13.15
N TRP A 248 36.09 16.80 14.40
CA TRP A 248 34.92 16.11 14.96
C TRP A 248 33.78 17.11 15.14
N LEU A 249 32.64 16.88 14.47
CA LEU A 249 31.37 17.52 14.84
C LEU A 249 30.54 16.57 15.69
N HIS A 250 29.94 17.14 16.74
CA HIS A 250 29.02 16.45 17.65
C HIS A 250 27.79 17.35 17.83
N ASP A 251 26.62 16.83 17.48
CA ASP A 251 25.28 17.39 17.72
C ASP A 251 24.42 16.25 18.33
N PRO A 252 23.22 16.43 18.96
CA PRO A 252 22.39 17.61 19.26
C PRO A 252 22.06 17.84 20.74
N GLY A 253 22.06 19.10 21.16
CA GLY A 253 21.45 19.54 22.43
C GLY A 253 22.37 20.30 23.39
N ASN A 254 23.67 20.41 23.09
CA ASN A 254 24.66 21.00 24.00
C ASN A 254 25.29 22.32 23.52
N GLY A 255 24.88 22.86 22.37
CA GLY A 255 25.23 24.22 21.92
C GLY A 255 26.60 24.39 21.25
N TYR A 256 27.17 23.33 20.67
CA TYR A 256 28.42 23.41 19.90
C TYR A 256 28.12 23.81 18.46
N HIS A 257 28.49 25.02 18.06
CA HIS A 257 28.37 25.47 16.67
C HIS A 257 29.78 25.53 16.02
N GLY A 258 29.87 25.49 14.69
CA GLY A 258 31.11 25.77 13.95
C GLY A 258 32.16 24.65 13.90
N CYS A 259 33.32 24.97 13.33
CA CYS A 259 34.38 23.99 13.05
C CYS A 259 35.42 23.94 14.15
N TRP A 260 35.53 22.79 14.80
CA TRP A 260 36.40 22.59 15.95
C TRP A 260 37.75 21.99 15.57
N TYR A 261 38.80 22.60 16.10
CA TYR A 261 40.19 22.19 15.90
C TYR A 261 40.87 22.00 17.25
N THR A 262 41.57 20.87 17.41
CA THR A 262 42.44 20.59 18.55
C THR A 262 43.84 21.09 18.26
N SER A 263 44.49 21.74 19.24
CA SER A 263 45.88 22.15 19.06
C SER A 263 46.80 20.93 18.86
N GLY A 264 47.75 21.03 17.92
CA GLY A 264 48.75 19.98 17.70
C GLY A 264 49.84 19.91 18.78
N ALA A 265 49.88 20.89 19.69
CA ALA A 265 50.84 20.98 20.78
C ALA A 265 50.21 21.61 22.02
N VAL A 266 50.74 21.28 23.20
CA VAL A 266 50.47 22.00 24.44
C VAL A 266 51.06 23.41 24.40
N ASN A 267 50.59 24.32 25.26
CA ASN A 267 50.99 25.74 25.27
C ASN A 267 50.65 26.51 23.98
N THR A 268 49.57 26.11 23.31
CA THR A 268 49.05 26.76 22.09
C THR A 268 47.72 27.43 22.44
N SER A 269 47.48 28.66 21.96
CA SER A 269 46.21 29.36 22.16
C SER A 269 45.24 29.17 20.99
N CYS A 270 43.96 29.47 21.20
CA CYS A 270 42.97 29.38 20.13
C CYS A 270 43.22 30.37 18.99
N ASP A 271 43.77 31.56 19.29
CA ASP A 271 44.26 32.45 18.23
C ASP A 271 45.24 31.72 17.32
N GLN A 272 46.17 30.95 17.88
CA GLN A 272 47.20 30.23 17.15
C GLN A 272 46.63 29.02 16.39
N VAL A 273 45.69 28.30 17.00
CA VAL A 273 45.01 27.17 16.34
C VAL A 273 44.22 27.67 15.13
N CYS A 274 43.49 28.78 15.27
CA CYS A 274 42.64 29.31 14.21
C CYS A 274 43.35 30.27 13.24
N LEU A 275 44.67 30.44 13.32
CA LEU A 275 45.43 31.35 12.44
C LEU A 275 45.20 31.06 10.95
N THR A 276 45.08 29.78 10.61
CA THR A 276 44.90 29.31 9.22
C THR A 276 43.45 28.95 8.89
N HIS A 277 42.54 29.16 9.84
CA HIS A 277 41.13 28.77 9.77
C HIS A 277 40.28 29.98 10.16
N GLY A 278 40.30 31.05 9.37
CA GLY A 278 39.39 32.21 9.52
C GLY A 278 39.44 33.02 10.85
N GLY A 279 40.25 32.62 11.84
CA GLY A 279 40.32 33.22 13.17
C GLY A 279 39.41 32.56 14.21
N PHE A 280 39.59 32.89 15.48
CA PHE A 280 38.83 32.27 16.59
C PHE A 280 37.35 32.68 16.59
N ASP A 281 36.45 31.70 16.69
CA ASP A 281 35.02 31.92 16.87
C ASP A 281 34.65 31.76 18.36
N ALA A 282 34.54 32.90 19.05
CA ALA A 282 34.22 32.93 20.47
C ALA A 282 32.77 32.55 20.80
N GLU A 283 31.86 32.61 19.83
CA GLU A 283 30.45 32.25 20.03
C GLU A 283 30.28 30.74 19.93
N SER A 284 30.78 30.18 18.84
CA SER A 284 30.79 28.74 18.55
C SER A 284 31.62 27.93 19.53
N SER A 285 32.66 28.53 20.12
CA SER A 285 33.48 27.85 21.13
C SER A 285 32.77 27.67 22.49
N LYS A 286 31.61 28.32 22.73
CA LYS A 286 30.85 28.22 24.00
C LYS A 286 30.26 26.83 24.19
N HIS A 287 30.37 26.28 25.39
CA HIS A 287 29.76 25.00 25.72
C HIS A 287 29.52 24.83 27.22
N SER A 288 28.77 23.78 27.59
CA SER A 288 28.49 23.42 28.98
C SER A 288 28.77 21.95 29.25
N GLY A 289 29.21 21.64 30.47
CA GLY A 289 29.46 20.27 30.94
C GLY A 289 30.93 19.82 30.86
N ASN A 290 31.21 18.61 31.37
CA ASN A 290 32.57 18.07 31.53
C ASN A 290 33.09 17.29 30.31
N GLN A 291 32.38 17.33 29.19
CA GLN A 291 32.53 16.35 28.11
C GLN A 291 33.69 16.66 27.15
N VAL A 292 34.09 17.93 27.00
CA VAL A 292 35.18 18.33 26.07
C VAL A 292 36.57 18.25 26.73
N GLY A 293 36.62 18.07 28.06
CA GLY A 293 37.85 17.92 28.84
C GLY A 293 38.22 16.46 29.17
N GLN A 294 37.60 15.46 28.55
CA GLN A 294 37.72 14.07 29.02
C GLN A 294 39.04 13.36 28.74
N HIS A 295 40.01 14.01 28.10
CA HIS A 295 41.34 13.42 27.96
C HIS A 295 42.42 14.46 28.26
N PHE A 296 42.93 14.49 29.49
CA PHE A 296 44.35 14.19 29.76
C PHE A 296 44.69 14.31 31.25
N TRP A 297 45.22 13.22 31.80
CA TRP A 297 45.91 13.21 33.09
C TRP A 297 47.43 13.30 32.83
N PRO A 298 48.10 14.44 33.05
CA PRO A 298 49.55 14.42 33.10
C PRO A 298 49.98 13.67 34.36
N ALA A 299 50.76 12.59 34.18
CA ALA A 299 51.40 11.89 35.28
C ALA A 299 52.18 12.89 36.15
N LYS A 300 51.90 12.88 37.45
CA LYS A 300 52.46 13.81 38.43
C LYS A 300 53.97 13.57 38.64
N GLY A 301 54.77 14.63 38.56
CA GLY A 301 56.06 14.71 39.24
C GLY A 301 55.87 15.08 40.71
N ASP A 302 56.58 14.43 41.61
CA ASP A 302 56.39 14.53 43.06
C ASP A 302 56.47 15.99 43.57
N ALA A 303 55.48 16.38 44.37
CA ALA A 303 55.34 17.63 45.16
C ALA A 303 54.51 18.84 44.62
N ALA A 304 53.72 18.72 43.56
CA ALA A 304 52.73 19.77 43.23
C ALA A 304 51.33 19.51 43.86
N ASN A 305 50.63 20.59 44.24
CA ASN A 305 49.21 20.57 44.63
C ASN A 305 48.34 20.18 43.41
N TRP A 306 47.24 19.49 43.64
CA TRP A 306 46.23 19.26 42.61
C TRP A 306 45.64 20.61 42.18
N VAL A 307 45.76 20.94 40.90
CA VAL A 307 44.99 22.01 40.27
C VAL A 307 44.23 21.34 39.13
N THR A 308 42.90 21.37 39.18
CA THR A 308 42.08 20.98 38.04
C THR A 308 42.24 22.08 37.00
N ILE A 309 42.93 21.78 35.90
CA ILE A 309 43.13 22.73 34.80
C ILE A 309 42.15 22.35 33.70
N GLU A 310 41.24 23.26 33.38
CA GLU A 310 40.33 23.09 32.26
C GLU A 310 41.05 23.48 30.97
N CYS A 311 41.33 22.49 30.13
CA CYS A 311 42.02 22.66 28.86
C CYS A 311 41.05 23.05 27.72
N SER A 312 39.95 23.73 28.05
CA SER A 312 38.91 24.12 27.11
C SER A 312 38.77 25.63 27.06
N SER A 313 38.44 26.17 25.89
CA SER A 313 38.42 27.62 25.66
C SER A 313 37.19 28.33 26.21
N THR A 314 36.14 27.61 26.63
CA THR A 314 34.84 28.22 26.94
C THR A 314 33.90 27.38 27.82
N ASP A 315 34.34 26.99 29.01
CA ASP A 315 33.41 26.60 30.08
C ASP A 315 32.82 27.85 30.74
N ASN A 316 31.53 27.83 31.10
CA ASN A 316 30.97 28.79 32.05
C ASN A 316 30.07 28.15 33.12
N ASN A 317 30.25 26.87 33.48
CA ASN A 317 29.39 26.25 34.48
C ASN A 317 30.16 25.48 35.56
N LEU A 318 30.58 26.26 36.57
CA LEU A 318 30.70 25.89 37.99
C LEU A 318 31.23 24.47 38.28
N ASN A 319 32.51 24.24 38.01
CA ASN A 319 33.33 23.37 38.85
C ASN A 319 34.09 24.24 39.87
N TRP A 320 34.37 23.73 41.08
CA TRP A 320 34.91 24.49 42.22
C TRP A 320 36.35 25.01 42.06
N GLY A 321 36.63 25.76 41.00
CA GLY A 321 37.95 26.32 40.74
C GLY A 321 38.06 27.34 39.61
N ALA A 322 36.98 27.95 39.11
CA ALA A 322 37.07 28.97 38.06
C ALA A 322 36.23 30.22 38.41
N ASN A 323 36.90 31.36 38.59
CA ASN A 323 36.24 32.67 38.61
C ASN A 323 36.02 33.10 37.15
N GLY A 324 34.78 32.95 36.67
CA GLY A 324 34.38 33.25 35.31
C GLY A 324 34.63 34.71 34.90
N THR A 325 35.32 34.88 33.77
CA THR A 325 35.29 36.07 32.90
C THR A 325 35.22 35.61 31.45
N GLU A 326 34.90 36.52 30.52
CA GLU A 326 34.78 36.26 29.08
C GLU A 326 35.96 35.45 28.48
N PRO A 327 35.71 34.60 27.47
CA PRO A 327 36.74 33.75 26.87
C PRO A 327 37.87 34.58 26.27
N LEU A 328 39.11 34.24 26.65
CA LEU A 328 40.30 34.82 26.06
C LEU A 328 40.85 33.84 25.01
N SER A 329 40.72 34.21 23.73
CA SER A 329 41.29 33.46 22.60
C SER A 329 42.81 33.25 22.71
N SER A 330 43.47 34.10 23.50
CA SER A 330 44.89 34.06 23.81
C SER A 330 45.27 33.08 24.94
N TRP A 331 44.31 32.48 25.64
CA TRP A 331 44.59 31.56 26.74
C TRP A 331 45.32 30.31 26.24
N LYS A 332 46.31 29.86 27.02
CA LYS A 332 47.10 28.65 26.75
C LYS A 332 47.74 28.14 28.03
N HIS A 333 48.02 26.85 28.08
CA HIS A 333 48.67 26.24 29.24
C HIS A 333 49.67 25.16 28.83
N ILE A 334 50.79 25.04 29.57
CA ILE A 334 51.92 24.18 29.20
C ILE A 334 51.58 22.69 29.20
N ALA A 335 50.49 22.31 29.87
CA ALA A 335 50.05 20.94 30.03
C ALA A 335 48.74 20.63 29.29
N CYS A 336 48.22 21.57 28.50
CA CYS A 336 46.91 21.47 27.86
C CYS A 336 47.00 21.56 26.34
N TYR A 337 46.35 20.62 25.66
CA TYR A 337 45.89 20.80 24.29
C TYR A 337 44.56 21.53 24.34
N VAL A 338 44.40 22.60 23.55
CA VAL A 338 43.16 23.40 23.53
C VAL A 338 42.27 22.95 22.39
N ASN A 339 40.96 22.91 22.62
CA ASN A 339 39.94 22.72 21.60
C ASN A 339 39.25 24.06 21.34
N CYS A 340 39.20 24.46 20.07
CA CYS A 340 38.76 25.79 19.66
C CYS A 340 37.86 25.70 18.44
N ALA A 341 36.73 26.41 18.45
CA ALA A 341 35.99 26.67 17.22
C ALA A 341 36.67 27.81 16.45
N CYS A 342 36.80 27.62 15.14
CA CYS A 342 37.41 28.59 14.25
C CYS A 342 36.37 29.05 13.20
N ASN A 343 36.41 30.31 12.82
CA ASN A 343 35.63 30.84 11.70
C ASN A 343 36.13 30.23 10.38
N LEU A 344 35.29 30.19 9.35
CA LEU A 344 35.76 29.91 7.99
C LEU A 344 35.98 31.23 7.25
#